data_AF-A0A9J5W7H7-F1
#
_entry.id   AF-A0A9J5W7H7-F1
#
_cell.length_a   1.000
_cell.length_b   1.000
_cell.length_c   1.000
_cell.angle_alpha   90.00
_cell.angle_beta   90.00
_cell.angle_gamma   90.00
#
_symmetry.space_group_name_H-M   'P 1'
#
loop_
_entity.id
_entity.type
_entity.pdbx_description
1 polymer ?
#
loop_
_entity_poly.entity_id
_entity_poly.type
_entity_poly.pdbx_seq_one_letter_code
_entity_poly.pdbx_strand_id
1 'polypeptide(L)'
;MIWNYFSNAAGLHGPWVQLKQTVQKRNIILHGGRCHYEKVIVDINDTIHKFTCFTFPFFQKFSKNCSQMVVVLENWKPSYSHRIVKWSPPPSVCDKYNTDGASKGNPGPSSAAFYGKGLPESINLVVEAVAIKEGIEFCIKEI
;
A
#
# COMPACT_ATOMS: atom_id res chain seq x y z
N MET A 1 17.59 1.87 13.34
CA MET A 1 16.60 2.95 13.55
C MET A 1 15.29 2.48 12.93
N ILE A 2 14.19 2.40 13.69
CA ILE A 2 12.92 1.73 13.31
C ILE A 2 12.38 2.18 11.94
N TRP A 3 12.64 3.44 11.58
CA TRP A 3 12.27 4.05 10.32
C TRP A 3 12.96 3.43 9.09
N ASN A 4 14.22 2.97 9.20
CA ASN A 4 14.86 2.25 8.09
C ASN A 4 14.21 0.88 7.83
N TYR A 5 13.65 0.28 8.88
CA TYR A 5 12.96 -1.02 8.76
C TYR A 5 11.65 -0.87 7.98
N PHE A 6 10.84 0.15 8.30
CA PHE A 6 9.60 0.45 7.56
C PHE A 6 9.84 0.89 6.12
N SER A 7 10.85 1.73 5.88
CA SER A 7 11.20 2.17 4.52
C SER A 7 11.67 1.01 3.63
N ASN A 8 12.43 0.06 4.19
CA ASN A 8 12.90 -1.11 3.46
C ASN A 8 11.79 -2.15 3.23
N ALA A 9 10.95 -2.41 4.22
CA ALA A 9 9.85 -3.38 4.11
C ALA A 9 8.80 -2.99 3.05
N ALA A 10 8.65 -1.69 2.78
CA ALA A 10 7.74 -1.18 1.76
C ALA A 10 8.41 -0.96 0.37
N GLY A 11 9.69 -1.31 0.21
CA GLY A 11 10.44 -1.06 -1.04
C GLY A 11 10.69 0.43 -1.35
N LEU A 12 10.63 1.29 -0.33
CA LEU A 12 10.59 2.75 -0.46
C LEU A 12 11.99 3.38 -0.32
N HIS A 13 12.83 3.26 -1.34
CA HIS A 13 14.08 4.04 -1.47
C HIS A 13 13.87 5.51 -1.93
N GLY A 14 12.70 6.09 -1.63
CA GLY A 14 12.16 7.27 -2.29
C GLY A 14 12.16 8.61 -1.49
N PRO A 15 11.24 9.54 -1.83
CA PRO A 15 11.14 10.95 -1.35
C PRO A 15 11.11 11.19 0.19
N TRP A 16 11.12 10.13 0.99
CA TRP A 16 11.00 10.18 2.45
C TRP A 16 12.23 10.74 3.15
N VAL A 17 13.43 10.56 2.58
CA VAL A 17 14.64 11.23 3.07
C VAL A 17 14.51 12.75 2.93
N GLN A 18 13.94 13.22 1.83
CA GLN A 18 13.65 14.63 1.59
C GLN A 18 12.59 15.15 2.58
N LEU A 19 11.53 14.38 2.85
CA LEU A 19 10.52 14.74 3.85
C LEU A 19 11.13 14.93 5.25
N LYS A 20 12.00 14.01 5.69
CA LYS A 20 12.71 14.11 6.98
C LYS A 20 13.59 15.36 7.05
N GLN A 21 14.37 15.62 6.01
CA GLN A 21 15.22 16.81 5.92
C GLN A 21 14.41 18.10 5.96
N THR A 22 13.25 18.12 5.31
CA THR A 22 12.32 19.26 5.30
C THR A 22 11.73 19.54 6.68
N VAL A 23 11.35 18.51 7.43
CA VAL A 23 10.91 18.65 8.83
C VAL A 23 12.04 19.20 9.72
N GLN A 24 13.26 18.72 9.52
CA GLN A 24 14.44 19.25 10.23
C GLN A 24 14.69 20.73 9.92
N LYS A 25 14.61 21.14 8.65
CA LYS A 25 14.74 22.55 8.23
C LYS A 25 13.65 23.44 8.86
N ARG A 26 12.40 22.96 8.90
CA ARG A 26 11.31 23.65 9.61
C ARG A 26 11.63 23.84 11.10
N ASN A 27 12.12 22.81 11.77
CA ASN A 27 12.47 22.89 13.20
C ASN A 27 13.64 23.86 13.45
N ILE A 28 14.62 23.92 12.54
CA ILE A 28 15.70 24.91 12.61
C ILE A 28 15.12 26.34 12.60
N ILE A 29 14.17 26.63 11.70
CA ILE A 29 13.50 27.95 11.66
C ILE A 29 12.73 28.22 12.96
N LEU A 30 11.97 27.24 13.45
CA LEU A 30 11.19 27.36 14.69
C LEU A 30 12.05 27.69 15.91
N HIS A 31 13.30 27.23 15.93
CA HIS A 31 14.26 27.48 17.01
C HIS A 31 15.23 28.64 16.71
N GLY A 32 14.90 29.53 15.77
CA GLY A 32 15.68 30.75 15.49
C GLY A 32 16.95 30.52 14.65
N GLY A 33 17.12 29.33 14.08
CA GLY A 33 18.23 29.02 13.19
C GLY A 33 18.06 29.64 11.80
N ARG A 34 19.19 29.80 11.09
CA ARG A 34 19.21 30.38 9.73
C ARG A 34 18.81 29.34 8.69
N CYS A 35 17.57 29.42 8.21
CA CYS A 35 17.11 28.72 7.03
C CYS A 35 16.08 29.57 6.28
N HIS A 36 16.13 29.58 4.95
CA HIS A 36 15.18 30.34 4.14
C HIS A 36 13.85 29.60 4.06
N TYR A 37 12.79 30.23 4.56
CA TYR A 37 11.43 29.67 4.57
C TYR A 37 10.93 29.30 3.16
N GLU A 38 11.22 30.14 2.16
CA GLU A 38 10.87 29.89 0.75
C GLU A 38 11.49 28.60 0.22
N LYS A 39 12.73 28.31 0.60
CA LYS A 39 13.40 27.05 0.22
C LYS A 39 12.69 25.85 0.84
N VAL A 40 12.22 25.95 2.08
CA VAL A 40 11.45 24.89 2.73
C VAL A 40 10.12 24.66 1.99
N ILE A 41 9.42 25.72 1.56
CA ILE A 41 8.20 25.57 0.76
C ILE A 41 8.49 24.86 -0.58
N VAL A 42 9.54 25.27 -1.29
CA VAL A 42 9.93 24.63 -2.55
C VAL A 42 10.25 23.15 -2.34
N ASP A 43 11.01 22.82 -1.29
CA ASP A 43 11.36 21.44 -0.96
C ASP A 43 10.12 20.58 -0.63
N ILE A 44 9.14 21.13 0.08
CA ILE A 44 7.85 20.47 0.35
C ILE A 44 7.11 20.20 -0.96
N ASN A 45 6.95 21.23 -1.79
CA ASN A 45 6.22 21.14 -3.06
C ASN A 45 6.85 20.10 -3.99
N ASP A 46 8.18 20.10 -4.11
CA ASP A 46 8.91 19.16 -4.96
C ASP A 46 8.81 17.71 -4.43
N THR A 47 8.83 17.52 -3.11
CA THR A 47 8.65 16.21 -2.48
C THR A 47 7.27 15.64 -2.76
N ILE A 48 6.21 16.43 -2.56
CA ILE A 48 4.83 16.01 -2.83
C ILE A 48 4.66 15.70 -4.32
N HIS A 49 5.18 16.57 -5.20
CA HIS A 49 5.11 16.36 -6.65
C HIS A 49 5.74 15.03 -7.08
N LYS A 50 6.96 14.75 -6.61
CA LYS A 50 7.65 13.48 -6.90
C LYS A 50 6.88 12.28 -6.36
N PHE A 51 6.36 12.37 -5.15
CA PHE A 51 5.56 11.30 -4.55
C PHE A 51 4.32 11.02 -5.40
N THR A 52 3.59 12.08 -5.78
CA THR A 52 2.39 11.96 -6.59
C THR A 52 2.67 11.37 -7.98
N CYS A 53 3.72 11.84 -8.67
CA CYS A 53 4.13 11.27 -9.96
C CYS A 53 4.55 9.79 -9.84
N PHE A 54 5.18 9.40 -8.73
CA PHE A 54 5.57 8.02 -8.48
C PHE A 54 4.36 7.12 -8.20
N THR A 55 3.44 7.56 -7.34
CA THR A 55 2.24 6.78 -6.97
C THR A 55 1.23 6.70 -8.11
N PHE A 56 1.17 7.73 -8.95
CA PHE A 56 0.17 7.83 -10.02
C PHE A 56 0.81 8.17 -11.38
N PRO A 57 1.49 7.20 -12.03
CA PRO A 57 2.26 7.42 -13.26
C PRO A 57 1.42 7.91 -14.45
N PHE A 58 0.10 7.68 -14.40
CA PHE A 58 -0.85 8.07 -15.45
C PHE A 58 -1.20 9.56 -15.44
N PHE A 59 -0.86 10.30 -14.38
CA PHE A 59 -0.96 11.76 -14.41
C PHE A 59 0.31 12.36 -15.03
N GLN A 60 0.34 12.43 -16.36
CA GLN A 60 1.50 12.92 -17.11
C GLN A 60 1.88 14.39 -16.87
N LYS A 61 0.99 15.20 -16.27
CA LYS A 61 1.24 16.62 -15.96
C LYS A 61 0.66 17.01 -14.60
N PHE A 62 1.33 16.60 -13.52
CA PHE A 62 1.05 17.17 -12.21
C PHE A 62 1.66 18.56 -12.08
N SER A 63 0.89 19.52 -11.55
CA SER A 63 1.41 20.84 -11.19
C SER A 63 2.45 20.73 -10.08
N LYS A 64 3.49 21.58 -10.11
CA LYS A 64 4.44 21.71 -8.98
C LYS A 64 3.90 22.53 -7.81
N ASN A 65 2.71 23.13 -7.96
CA ASN A 65 2.07 23.89 -6.89
C ASN A 65 1.25 22.94 -5.99
N CYS A 66 1.58 22.86 -4.71
CA CYS A 66 0.92 21.94 -3.77
C CYS A 66 -0.60 22.14 -3.69
N SER A 67 -1.11 23.37 -3.65
CA SER A 67 -2.56 23.59 -3.58
C SER A 67 -3.27 22.99 -4.79
N GLN A 68 -2.69 23.13 -5.99
CA GLN A 68 -3.22 22.51 -7.19
C GLN A 68 -3.11 20.98 -7.14
N MET A 69 -2.02 20.44 -6.57
CA MET A 69 -1.88 18.99 -6.41
C MET A 69 -2.94 18.42 -5.48
N VAL A 70 -3.18 19.08 -4.34
CA VAL A 70 -4.20 18.68 -3.36
C VAL A 70 -5.58 18.64 -4.01
N VAL A 71 -5.96 19.69 -4.75
CA VAL A 71 -7.25 19.71 -5.46
C VAL A 71 -7.39 18.54 -6.44
N VAL A 72 -6.34 18.21 -7.21
CA VAL A 72 -6.39 17.07 -8.13
C VAL A 72 -6.55 15.75 -7.37
N LEU A 73 -5.81 15.56 -6.28
CA LEU A 73 -5.85 14.34 -5.47
C LEU A 73 -7.18 14.16 -4.73
N GLU A 74 -7.75 15.24 -4.19
CA GLU A 74 -9.05 15.22 -3.51
C GLU A 74 -10.20 14.89 -4.48
N ASN A 75 -10.10 15.34 -5.74
CA ASN A 75 -11.10 15.06 -6.76
C ASN A 75 -10.83 13.75 -7.52
N TRP A 76 -9.67 13.11 -7.31
CA TRP A 76 -9.36 11.87 -7.98
C TRP A 76 -10.16 10.71 -7.38
N LYS A 77 -10.89 10.01 -8.24
CA LYS A 77 -11.56 8.76 -7.91
C LYS A 77 -10.96 7.64 -8.75
N PRO A 78 -10.42 6.59 -8.12
CA PRO A 78 -10.02 5.40 -8.87
C PRO A 78 -11.22 4.82 -9.60
N SER A 79 -11.06 4.54 -10.89
CA SER A 79 -12.03 3.78 -11.65
C SER A 79 -11.75 2.29 -11.42
N TYR A 80 -12.65 1.62 -10.70
CA TYR A 80 -12.56 0.18 -10.49
C TYR A 80 -13.42 -0.54 -11.52
N SER A 81 -12.79 -1.33 -12.37
CA SER A 81 -13.51 -2.36 -13.13
C SER A 81 -13.62 -3.61 -12.26
N HIS A 82 -14.83 -4.09 -12.05
CA HIS A 82 -15.09 -5.34 -11.37
C HIS A 82 -15.98 -6.21 -12.24
N ARG A 83 -15.75 -7.53 -12.16
CA ARG A 83 -16.64 -8.52 -12.75
C ARG A 83 -17.37 -9.22 -11.62
N ILE A 84 -18.69 -9.14 -11.62
CA ILE A 84 -19.49 -9.92 -10.67
C ILE A 84 -19.43 -11.37 -11.11
N VAL A 85 -18.80 -12.21 -10.29
CA VAL A 85 -18.84 -13.66 -10.43
C VAL A 85 -19.94 -14.17 -9.52
N LYS A 86 -21.07 -14.56 -10.10
CA LYS A 86 -22.14 -15.21 -9.34
C LYS A 86 -21.77 -16.67 -9.16
N TRP A 87 -21.55 -17.08 -7.91
CA TRP A 87 -21.41 -18.49 -7.58
C TRP A 87 -22.77 -19.19 -7.69
N SER A 88 -22.82 -20.26 -8.47
CA SER A 88 -23.95 -21.19 -8.48
C SER A 88 -23.54 -22.43 -7.69
N PRO A 89 -24.45 -23.03 -6.90
CA PRO A 89 -24.18 -24.31 -6.26
C PRO A 89 -23.71 -25.33 -7.30
N PRO A 90 -22.63 -26.09 -7.05
CA PRO A 90 -22.26 -27.16 -7.95
C PRO A 90 -23.34 -28.26 -7.94
N PRO A 91 -23.39 -29.11 -8.98
CA PRO A 91 -24.22 -30.32 -8.96
C PRO A 91 -23.97 -31.16 -7.71
N SER A 92 -24.92 -32.02 -7.32
CA SER A 92 -24.95 -32.75 -6.04
C SER A 92 -23.77 -33.70 -5.73
N VAL A 93 -22.71 -33.68 -6.53
CA VAL A 93 -21.57 -34.60 -6.46
C VAL A 93 -20.23 -33.87 -6.26
N CYS A 94 -20.23 -32.56 -6.02
CA CYS A 94 -19.00 -31.80 -5.80
C CYS A 94 -18.79 -31.45 -4.32
N ASP A 95 -17.56 -31.61 -3.87
CA ASP A 95 -17.13 -31.16 -2.55
C ASP A 95 -17.02 -29.63 -2.49
N LYS A 96 -17.49 -29.05 -1.37
CA LYS A 96 -17.36 -27.63 -1.07
C LYS A 96 -16.32 -27.45 0.02
N TYR A 97 -15.31 -26.64 -0.28
CA TYR A 97 -14.31 -26.23 0.69
C TYR A 97 -14.42 -24.73 0.98
N ASN A 98 -14.39 -24.37 2.26
CA ASN A 98 -14.26 -22.98 2.68
C ASN A 98 -12.77 -22.65 2.84
N THR A 99 -12.38 -21.43 2.48
CA THR A 99 -11.03 -20.90 2.66
C THR A 99 -11.13 -19.62 3.49
N ASP A 100 -10.14 -19.36 4.32
CA ASP A 100 -10.06 -18.15 5.14
C ASP A 100 -8.59 -17.80 5.41
N GLY A 101 -8.27 -16.52 5.45
CA GLY A 101 -6.92 -16.03 5.74
C GLY A 101 -6.96 -14.93 6.79
N ALA A 102 -6.12 -15.03 7.82
CA ALA A 102 -6.08 -14.06 8.90
C ALA A 102 -4.65 -13.54 9.17
N SER A 103 -4.52 -12.23 9.34
CA SER A 103 -3.30 -11.57 9.80
C SER A 103 -3.58 -10.67 11.00
N LYS A 104 -2.87 -10.89 12.09
CA LYS A 104 -3.04 -10.11 13.32
C LYS A 104 -2.22 -8.82 13.26
N GLY A 105 -2.88 -7.68 13.08
CA GLY A 105 -2.24 -6.35 13.13
C GLY A 105 -1.98 -5.71 11.77
N ASN A 106 -2.10 -6.48 10.67
CA ASN A 106 -2.15 -6.02 9.28
C ASN A 106 -1.19 -4.85 8.92
N PRO A 107 0.14 -5.08 8.80
CA PRO A 107 0.79 -6.38 8.74
C PRO A 107 1.03 -7.00 10.12
N GLY A 108 1.12 -8.33 10.17
CA GLY A 108 1.47 -9.06 11.38
C GLY A 108 1.44 -10.59 11.21
N PRO A 109 1.67 -11.35 12.29
CA PRO A 109 1.66 -12.81 12.27
C PRO A 109 0.38 -13.33 11.63
N SER A 110 0.52 -14.33 10.76
CA SER A 110 -0.50 -14.66 9.77
C SER A 110 -0.73 -16.16 9.64
N SER A 111 -1.92 -16.54 9.20
CA SER A 111 -2.32 -17.93 8.97
C SER A 111 -3.31 -18.02 7.82
N ALA A 112 -3.24 -19.09 7.05
CA ALA A 112 -4.22 -19.45 6.02
C ALA A 112 -4.93 -20.76 6.41
N ALA A 113 -6.24 -20.68 6.55
CA ALA A 113 -7.13 -21.79 6.79
C ALA A 113 -7.63 -22.38 5.46
N PHE A 114 -6.83 -23.31 4.96
CA PHE A 114 -7.29 -24.46 4.18
C PHE A 114 -6.69 -25.74 4.79
N TYR A 115 -5.43 -25.67 5.25
CA TYR A 115 -4.74 -26.69 6.07
C TYR A 115 -4.29 -26.22 7.47
N GLY A 116 -4.66 -25.00 7.89
CA GLY A 116 -4.19 -24.45 9.18
C GLY A 116 -2.68 -24.14 9.17
N LYS A 117 -2.18 -23.59 8.06
CA LYS A 117 -0.76 -23.31 7.86
C LYS A 117 -0.40 -21.92 8.38
N GLY A 118 0.59 -21.87 9.26
CA GLY A 118 1.20 -20.61 9.69
C GLY A 118 1.98 -19.98 8.54
N LEU A 119 1.79 -18.68 8.33
CA LEU A 119 2.48 -17.89 7.31
C LEU A 119 3.40 -16.85 7.98
N PRO A 120 4.47 -16.42 7.30
CA PRO A 120 5.25 -15.25 7.72
C PRO A 120 4.36 -14.02 7.87
N GLU A 121 4.92 -12.97 8.48
CA GLU A 121 4.24 -11.69 8.62
C GLU A 121 3.67 -11.21 7.28
N SER A 122 2.36 -10.99 7.24
CA SER A 122 1.65 -10.65 6.02
C SER A 122 0.46 -9.75 6.31
N ILE A 123 -0.29 -9.37 5.27
CA ILE A 123 -1.53 -8.59 5.38
C ILE A 123 -2.74 -9.47 5.10
N ASN A 124 -3.90 -9.10 5.62
CA ASN A 124 -5.16 -9.86 5.48
C ASN A 124 -5.45 -10.26 4.03
N LEU A 125 -5.27 -9.33 3.09
CA LEU A 125 -5.54 -9.60 1.68
C LEU A 125 -4.63 -10.69 1.09
N VAL A 126 -3.36 -10.74 1.50
CA VAL A 126 -2.39 -11.70 0.97
C VAL A 126 -2.67 -13.10 1.53
N VAL A 127 -2.98 -13.20 2.82
CA VAL A 127 -3.24 -14.50 3.47
C VAL A 127 -4.53 -15.14 2.97
N GLU A 128 -5.55 -14.34 2.64
CA GLU A 128 -6.78 -14.80 1.98
C GLU A 128 -6.50 -15.36 0.59
N ALA A 129 -5.72 -14.62 -0.21
CA ALA A 129 -5.32 -15.09 -1.54
C ALA A 129 -4.51 -16.39 -1.48
N VAL A 130 -3.65 -16.56 -0.46
CA VAL A 130 -2.91 -17.80 -0.21
C VAL A 130 -3.87 -18.94 0.16
N ALA A 131 -4.83 -18.72 1.05
CA ALA A 131 -5.82 -19.74 1.43
C ALA A 131 -6.63 -20.22 0.22
N ILE A 132 -7.09 -19.29 -0.62
CA ILE A 132 -7.82 -19.60 -1.87
C ILE A 132 -6.92 -20.39 -2.83
N LYS A 133 -5.67 -19.96 -3.03
CA LYS A 133 -4.72 -20.63 -3.92
C LYS A 133 -4.47 -22.07 -3.46
N GLU A 134 -4.18 -22.27 -2.18
CA GLU A 134 -3.95 -23.62 -1.63
C GLU A 134 -5.19 -24.50 -1.78
N GLY A 135 -6.39 -23.94 -1.58
CA GLY A 135 -7.64 -24.67 -1.81
C GLY A 135 -7.86 -25.10 -3.25
N ILE A 136 -7.57 -24.23 -4.22
CA ILE A 136 -7.65 -24.56 -5.65
C ILE A 136 -6.62 -25.65 -6.01
N GLU A 137 -5.37 -25.51 -5.55
CA GLU A 137 -4.32 -26.49 -5.82
C GLU A 137 -4.62 -27.88 -5.26
N PHE A 138 -5.27 -27.94 -4.09
CA PHE A 138 -5.76 -29.20 -3.55
C PHE A 138 -6.84 -29.82 -4.44
N CYS A 139 -7.88 -29.06 -4.78
CA CYS A 139 -8.96 -29.55 -5.63
C CYS A 139 -8.48 -30.06 -6.99
N ILE A 140 -7.42 -29.47 -7.55
CA ILE A 140 -6.83 -29.92 -8.83
C ILE A 140 -6.07 -31.25 -8.67
N LYS A 141 -5.45 -31.51 -7.51
CA LYS A 141 -4.66 -32.73 -7.27
C LYS A 141 -5.51 -33.96 -6.94
N GLU A 142 -6.73 -33.75 -6.46
CA GLU A 142 -7.68 -34.81 -6.09
C GLU A 142 -8.61 -35.22 -7.26
N ILE A 143 -8.45 -34.62 -8.45
CA ILE A 143 -9.11 -34.99 -9.71
C ILE A 143 -8.16 -35.82 -10.56
#